data_AF-A0A536VNZ1-F1
#
_entry.id   AF-A0A536VNZ1-F1
#
_cell.length_a   1.000
_cell.length_b   1.000
_cell.length_c   1.000
_cell.angle_alpha   90.00
_cell.angle_beta   90.00
_cell.angle_gamma   90.00
#
_symmetry.space_group_name_H-M   'P 1'
#
loop_
_entity.id
_entity.type
_entity.pdbx_description
1 polymer ?
#
loop_
_entity_poly.entity_id
_entity_poly.type
_entity_poly.pdbx_seq_one_letter_code
_entity_poly.pdbx_strand_id
1 'polypeptide(L)'
;MILRDCLRTALFGLTGLLAIPIANAAATQIGVIVPDSWPDKAQAEEIRNGMLLALKTWPGQPAPTLVVKDSACDAAKAAAAARALIDAKVDVVIGGWCMLGSVPKILRDAGVPFVSTNSERLASGSDTSLQFGVVPMNLADSIASKLRTDAGLRVTATSACWIDYEQKLSDKYDAALCPTLHVDSTRWNEIAPTYTAAYRKPFTIAAARGHAAMQVALATIKQLRAGSRPATVLRDVKEVNTVLGRVRYRDDAVPDDAMQLILSAHMPRLPAREAAVLDEVMKSKGCGCAKTGECPQSKTWSSMPFVVQCAKPK
;
A
#
# COMPACT_ATOMS: atom_id res chain seq x y z
N MET A 1 -1.45 36.23 -80.79
CA MET A 1 -2.62 36.45 -81.65
C MET A 1 -3.51 35.21 -81.52
N ILE A 2 -4.74 35.38 -81.00
CA ILE A 2 -5.87 34.41 -80.99
C ILE A 2 -5.66 33.21 -80.03
N LEU A 3 -6.27 33.00 -78.86
CA LEU A 3 -7.61 33.25 -78.26
C LEU A 3 -8.80 32.54 -78.97
N ARG A 4 -9.17 31.35 -78.45
CA ARG A 4 -10.45 30.58 -78.57
C ARG A 4 -10.16 29.14 -78.11
N ASP A 5 -10.93 28.38 -77.32
CA ASP A 5 -12.34 28.35 -76.91
C ASP A 5 -12.39 27.50 -75.61
N CYS A 6 -13.09 27.89 -74.54
CA CYS A 6 -14.53 27.77 -74.29
C CYS A 6 -14.91 26.50 -73.48
N LEU A 7 -15.11 26.71 -72.18
CA LEU A 7 -16.25 26.28 -71.35
C LEU A 7 -16.76 24.82 -71.46
N ARG A 8 -16.51 24.01 -70.42
CA ARG A 8 -17.43 22.93 -70.00
C ARG A 8 -17.50 22.80 -68.46
N THR A 9 -18.61 23.31 -67.96
CA THR A 9 -19.43 22.93 -66.79
C THR A 9 -19.10 21.60 -66.10
N ALA A 10 -18.87 21.63 -64.79
CA ALA A 10 -19.35 20.61 -63.86
C ALA A 10 -19.56 21.21 -62.46
N LEU A 11 -20.84 21.32 -62.12
CA LEU A 11 -21.44 21.67 -60.85
C LEU A 11 -21.36 20.44 -59.90
N PHE A 12 -21.42 20.69 -58.58
CA PHE A 12 -21.64 19.74 -57.46
C PHE A 12 -20.42 19.07 -56.81
N GLY A 13 -20.26 19.39 -55.51
CA GLY A 13 -19.36 18.67 -54.59
C GLY A 13 -19.26 19.26 -53.18
N LEU A 14 -20.32 19.87 -52.63
CA LEU A 14 -20.43 20.05 -51.18
C LEU A 14 -20.70 18.66 -50.58
N THR A 15 -19.70 17.99 -50.02
CA THR A 15 -19.92 16.77 -49.22
C THR A 15 -18.83 16.59 -48.17
N GLY A 16 -19.26 16.74 -46.91
CA GLY A 16 -18.76 15.96 -45.79
C GLY A 16 -17.38 16.32 -45.24
N LEU A 17 -17.28 17.44 -44.52
CA LEU A 17 -16.38 17.48 -43.37
C LEU A 17 -16.87 16.39 -42.41
N LEU A 18 -16.22 15.22 -42.41
CA LEU A 18 -16.38 14.21 -41.38
C LEU A 18 -16.00 14.84 -40.04
N ALA A 19 -17.00 15.29 -39.30
CA ALA A 19 -16.86 15.59 -37.89
C ALA A 19 -16.53 14.27 -37.19
N ILE A 20 -15.23 13.99 -37.03
CA ILE A 20 -14.76 12.94 -36.15
C ILE A 20 -15.32 13.30 -34.76
N PRO A 21 -16.16 12.47 -34.14
CA PRO A 21 -16.56 12.71 -32.78
C PRO A 21 -15.27 12.64 -31.95
N ILE A 22 -14.83 13.80 -31.46
CA ILE A 22 -13.82 13.86 -30.41
C ILE A 22 -14.53 13.23 -29.22
N ALA A 23 -14.30 11.93 -29.02
CA ALA A 23 -14.78 11.24 -27.84
C ALA A 23 -14.19 12.00 -26.65
N ASN A 24 -15.02 12.80 -25.99
CA ASN A 24 -14.66 13.42 -24.73
C ASN A 24 -14.32 12.25 -23.80
N ALA A 25 -13.03 12.03 -23.55
CA ALA A 25 -12.59 11.03 -22.60
C ALA A 25 -13.29 11.36 -21.28
N ALA A 26 -14.18 10.47 -20.83
CA ALA A 26 -14.89 10.65 -19.58
C ALA A 26 -13.87 10.92 -18.47
N ALA A 27 -14.13 11.93 -17.65
CA ALA A 27 -13.25 12.28 -16.54
C ALA A 27 -13.20 11.09 -15.58
N THR A 28 -12.06 10.39 -15.53
CA THR A 28 -11.85 9.28 -14.60
C THR A 28 -11.82 9.77 -13.17
N GLN A 29 -12.38 8.97 -12.26
CA GLN A 29 -12.47 9.27 -10.84
C GLN A 29 -11.78 8.18 -10.02
N ILE A 30 -11.00 8.61 -9.03
CA ILE A 30 -10.37 7.73 -8.04
C ILE A 30 -11.14 7.89 -6.73
N GLY A 31 -11.70 6.79 -6.24
CA GLY A 31 -12.27 6.71 -4.90
C GLY A 31 -11.18 6.55 -3.85
N VAL A 32 -11.29 7.27 -2.75
CA VAL A 32 -10.33 7.19 -1.64
C VAL A 32 -11.08 7.00 -0.35
N ILE A 33 -10.83 5.88 0.33
CA ILE A 33 -11.31 5.61 1.69
C ILE A 33 -10.14 5.82 2.63
N VAL A 34 -10.14 6.86 3.44
CA VAL A 34 -9.02 7.27 4.33
C VAL A 34 -9.52 7.48 5.76
N PRO A 35 -8.72 7.22 6.81
CA PRO A 35 -9.12 7.44 8.19
C PRO A 35 -8.99 8.91 8.61
N ASP A 36 -9.88 9.76 8.09
CA ASP A 36 -9.74 11.21 8.19
C ASP A 36 -10.04 11.78 9.57
N SER A 37 -11.05 11.24 10.25
CA SER A 37 -11.48 11.77 11.55
C SER A 37 -10.83 11.08 12.75
N TRP A 38 -10.34 9.85 12.59
CA TRP A 38 -9.75 9.02 13.65
C TRP A 38 -8.83 7.95 13.05
N PRO A 39 -7.69 7.59 13.69
CA PRO A 39 -7.25 8.02 15.03
C PRO A 39 -6.49 9.33 15.08
N ASP A 40 -5.87 9.74 13.98
CA ASP A 40 -5.05 10.94 13.94
C ASP A 40 -5.30 11.71 12.64
N LYS A 41 -5.83 12.93 12.80
CA LYS A 41 -6.10 13.84 11.68
C LYS A 41 -4.84 14.32 10.98
N ALA A 42 -3.75 14.53 11.71
CA ALA A 42 -2.50 15.04 11.13
C ALA A 42 -1.90 14.00 10.18
N GLN A 43 -1.88 12.74 10.62
CA GLN A 43 -1.44 11.62 9.80
C GLN A 43 -2.36 11.38 8.60
N ALA A 44 -3.68 11.54 8.75
CA ALA A 44 -4.60 11.49 7.61
C ALA A 44 -4.30 12.60 6.59
N GLU A 45 -3.97 13.81 7.05
CA GLU A 45 -3.54 14.91 6.21
C GLU A 45 -2.25 14.57 5.44
N GLU A 46 -1.27 13.93 6.10
CA GLU A 46 -0.04 13.47 5.46
C GLU A 46 -0.31 12.45 4.35
N ILE A 47 -1.17 11.46 4.60
CA ILE A 47 -1.62 10.49 3.58
C ILE A 47 -2.22 11.21 2.37
N ARG A 48 -3.10 12.20 2.62
CA ARG A 48 -3.71 13.01 1.56
C ARG A 48 -2.70 13.83 0.77
N ASN A 49 -1.77 14.48 1.46
CA ASN A 49 -0.73 15.29 0.84
C ASN A 49 0.17 14.42 -0.05
N GLY A 50 0.52 13.21 0.40
CA GLY A 50 1.22 12.23 -0.42
C GLY A 50 0.48 11.87 -1.71
N MET A 51 -0.83 11.56 -1.60
CA MET A 51 -1.68 11.29 -2.77
C MET A 51 -1.76 12.48 -3.73
N LEU A 52 -1.96 13.70 -3.19
CA LEU A 52 -2.07 14.92 -4.00
C LEU A 52 -0.76 15.25 -4.71
N LEU A 53 0.39 15.00 -4.08
CA LEU A 53 1.69 15.18 -4.74
C LEU A 53 1.84 14.24 -5.94
N ALA A 54 1.54 12.96 -5.75
CA ALA A 54 1.58 11.97 -6.83
C ALA A 54 0.64 12.34 -7.99
N LEU A 55 -0.57 12.84 -7.67
CA LEU A 55 -1.54 13.30 -8.66
C LEU A 55 -1.05 14.55 -9.42
N LYS A 56 -0.52 15.55 -8.72
CA LYS A 56 -0.01 16.80 -9.32
C LYS A 56 1.20 16.58 -10.21
N THR A 57 2.05 15.61 -9.87
CA THR A 57 3.27 15.28 -10.62
C THR A 57 3.02 14.22 -11.69
N TRP A 58 1.78 13.75 -11.86
CA TRP A 58 1.46 12.75 -12.85
C TRP A 58 1.46 13.35 -14.27
N PRO A 59 2.21 12.77 -15.22
CA PRO A 59 2.25 13.29 -16.59
C PRO A 59 1.00 12.96 -17.41
N GLY A 60 0.12 12.06 -16.92
CA GLY A 60 -1.08 11.66 -17.64
C GLY A 60 -2.13 12.76 -17.68
N GLN A 61 -2.73 12.99 -18.85
CA GLN A 61 -3.80 13.98 -19.03
C GLN A 61 -5.07 13.34 -19.61
N PRO A 62 -6.27 13.83 -19.23
CA PRO A 62 -6.53 14.75 -18.12
C PRO A 62 -6.19 14.08 -16.76
N ALA A 63 -5.89 14.86 -15.71
CA ALA A 63 -5.71 14.29 -14.37
C ALA A 63 -7.05 13.75 -13.81
N PRO A 64 -7.08 12.59 -13.10
CA PRO A 64 -8.30 12.08 -12.49
C PRO A 64 -8.76 12.98 -11.34
N THR A 65 -10.06 13.00 -11.07
CA THR A 65 -10.60 13.64 -9.88
C THR A 65 -10.65 12.65 -8.71
N LEU A 66 -10.70 13.15 -7.47
CA LEU A 66 -10.77 12.32 -6.28
C LEU A 66 -12.15 12.40 -5.64
N VAL A 67 -12.73 11.24 -5.29
CA VAL A 67 -13.91 11.15 -4.42
C VAL A 67 -13.47 10.57 -3.09
N VAL A 68 -13.44 11.41 -2.06
CA VAL A 68 -12.93 11.05 -0.74
C VAL A 68 -14.07 10.64 0.19
N LYS A 69 -13.87 9.56 0.94
CA LYS A 69 -14.73 9.12 2.04
C LYS A 69 -13.91 8.83 3.28
N ASP A 70 -14.45 9.22 4.43
CA ASP A 70 -13.85 8.94 5.73
C ASP A 70 -14.25 7.55 6.24
N SER A 71 -13.27 6.78 6.68
CA SER A 71 -13.48 5.49 7.36
C SER A 71 -13.46 5.59 8.87
N ALA A 72 -12.82 6.61 9.45
CA ALA A 72 -12.51 6.70 10.88
C ALA A 72 -11.90 5.40 11.46
N CYS A 73 -11.16 4.65 10.63
CA CYS A 73 -10.74 3.26 10.88
C CYS A 73 -11.83 2.34 11.48
N ASP A 74 -13.10 2.52 11.09
CA ASP A 74 -14.23 1.70 11.51
C ASP A 74 -14.71 0.81 10.35
N ALA A 75 -14.97 -0.47 10.64
CA ALA A 75 -15.33 -1.45 9.62
C ALA A 75 -16.64 -1.12 8.89
N ALA A 76 -17.65 -0.66 9.65
CA ALA A 76 -18.97 -0.37 9.10
C ALA A 76 -18.95 0.92 8.27
N LYS A 77 -18.26 1.96 8.75
CA LYS A 77 -18.04 3.20 8.00
C LYS A 77 -17.23 2.95 6.73
N ALA A 78 -16.17 2.15 6.78
CA ALA A 78 -15.40 1.78 5.59
C ALA A 78 -16.27 1.03 4.56
N ALA A 79 -17.14 0.12 5.03
CA ALA A 79 -18.08 -0.60 4.16
C ALA A 79 -19.15 0.31 3.55
N ALA A 80 -19.63 1.32 4.28
CA ALA A 80 -20.55 2.34 3.76
C ALA A 80 -19.86 3.26 2.74
N ALA A 81 -18.61 3.67 3.03
CA ALA A 81 -17.77 4.44 2.12
C ALA A 81 -17.56 3.70 0.79
N ALA A 82 -17.25 2.41 0.82
CA ALA A 82 -17.09 1.60 -0.39
C ALA A 82 -18.36 1.58 -1.26
N ARG A 83 -19.55 1.42 -0.64
CA ARG A 83 -20.83 1.47 -1.37
C ARG A 83 -21.08 2.84 -2.00
N ALA A 84 -20.84 3.92 -1.25
CA ALA A 84 -21.00 5.27 -1.77
C ALA A 84 -20.03 5.58 -2.93
N LEU A 85 -18.85 4.96 -2.96
CA LEU A 85 -17.91 5.08 -4.08
C LEU A 85 -18.34 4.28 -5.30
N ILE A 86 -18.94 3.10 -5.11
CA ILE A 86 -19.58 2.34 -6.19
C ILE A 86 -20.71 3.16 -6.81
N ASP A 87 -21.57 3.75 -5.98
CA ASP A 87 -22.68 4.60 -6.45
C ASP A 87 -22.17 5.84 -7.21
N ALA A 88 -21.01 6.37 -6.80
CA ALA A 88 -20.31 7.46 -7.49
C ALA A 88 -19.59 7.03 -8.79
N LYS A 89 -19.60 5.73 -9.12
CA LYS A 89 -18.99 5.15 -10.32
C LYS A 89 -17.50 5.47 -10.48
N VAL A 90 -16.75 5.37 -9.38
CA VAL A 90 -15.28 5.54 -9.45
C VAL A 90 -14.62 4.38 -10.19
N ASP A 91 -13.51 4.66 -10.87
CA ASP A 91 -12.80 3.70 -11.72
C ASP A 91 -11.84 2.78 -10.95
N VAL A 92 -11.37 3.25 -9.79
CA VAL A 92 -10.47 2.53 -8.87
C VAL A 92 -10.64 3.10 -7.48
N VAL A 93 -10.53 2.24 -6.45
CA VAL A 93 -10.57 2.65 -5.05
C VAL A 93 -9.22 2.41 -4.38
N ILE A 94 -8.76 3.39 -3.61
CA ILE A 94 -7.62 3.28 -2.69
C ILE A 94 -8.17 3.20 -1.26
N GLY A 95 -7.65 2.30 -0.44
CA GLY A 95 -8.04 2.23 0.97
C GLY A 95 -7.36 1.10 1.74
N GLY A 96 -7.98 0.70 2.86
CA GLY A 96 -7.42 -0.35 3.72
C GLY A 96 -6.24 0.13 4.57
N TRP A 97 -6.22 1.40 4.97
CA TRP A 97 -5.09 2.00 5.69
C TRP A 97 -4.86 1.40 7.08
N CYS A 98 -5.95 1.21 7.81
CA CYS A 98 -5.93 0.67 9.16
C CYS A 98 -6.48 -0.76 9.14
N MET A 99 -7.66 -0.96 8.56
CA MET A 99 -8.28 -2.27 8.47
C MET A 99 -8.94 -2.49 7.11
N LEU A 100 -9.09 -3.76 6.73
CA LEU A 100 -9.73 -4.16 5.48
C LEU A 100 -11.25 -4.31 5.63
N GLY A 101 -11.72 -4.93 6.72
CA GLY A 101 -13.13 -5.26 6.92
C GLY A 101 -13.72 -5.99 5.71
N SER A 102 -14.95 -5.63 5.32
CA SER A 102 -15.62 -6.18 4.13
C SER A 102 -15.37 -5.41 2.83
N VAL A 103 -14.58 -4.33 2.85
CA VAL A 103 -14.35 -3.44 1.69
C VAL A 103 -13.85 -4.21 0.46
N PRO A 104 -12.86 -5.11 0.56
CA PRO A 104 -12.34 -5.83 -0.61
C PRO A 104 -13.40 -6.71 -1.27
N LYS A 105 -14.27 -7.35 -0.47
CA LYS A 105 -15.40 -8.14 -0.99
C LYS A 105 -16.42 -7.25 -1.70
N ILE A 106 -16.82 -6.15 -1.08
CA ILE A 106 -17.81 -5.21 -1.65
C ILE A 106 -17.35 -4.69 -3.02
N LEU A 107 -16.10 -4.26 -3.13
CA LEU A 107 -15.54 -3.72 -4.38
C LEU A 107 -15.37 -4.80 -5.45
N ARG A 108 -14.90 -5.98 -5.07
CA ARG A 108 -14.80 -7.13 -5.98
C ARG A 108 -16.15 -7.52 -6.56
N ASP A 109 -17.17 -7.64 -5.71
CA ASP A 109 -18.51 -8.04 -6.14
C ASP A 109 -19.12 -6.99 -7.11
N ALA A 110 -18.69 -5.73 -7.02
CA ALA A 110 -19.02 -4.65 -7.95
C ALA A 110 -18.07 -4.51 -9.14
N GLY A 111 -17.02 -5.33 -9.24
CA GLY A 111 -16.01 -5.26 -10.32
C GLY A 111 -15.11 -4.02 -10.29
N VAL A 112 -15.00 -3.35 -9.13
CA VAL A 112 -14.19 -2.13 -8.95
C VAL A 112 -12.77 -2.50 -8.50
N PRO A 113 -11.71 -2.10 -9.23
CA PRO A 113 -10.33 -2.30 -8.80
C PRO A 113 -10.05 -1.68 -7.43
N PHE A 114 -9.33 -2.40 -6.57
CA PHE A 114 -8.97 -1.97 -5.23
C PHE A 114 -7.46 -1.99 -4.99
N VAL A 115 -6.91 -0.86 -4.59
CA VAL A 115 -5.53 -0.71 -4.10
C VAL A 115 -5.58 -0.71 -2.57
N SER A 116 -5.18 -1.83 -1.98
CA SER A 116 -5.12 -2.01 -0.53
C SER A 116 -3.77 -1.58 0.02
N THR A 117 -3.77 -0.65 0.96
CA THR A 117 -2.56 -0.15 1.63
C THR A 117 -2.28 -0.86 2.96
N ASN A 118 -3.06 -1.89 3.29
CA ASN A 118 -2.97 -2.62 4.55
C ASN A 118 -1.63 -3.36 4.67
N SER A 119 -1.17 -3.52 5.91
CA SER A 119 0.08 -4.22 6.24
C SER A 119 0.01 -5.72 6.07
N GLU A 120 -1.20 -6.28 6.17
CA GLU A 120 -1.46 -7.68 5.91
C GLU A 120 -2.15 -7.90 4.56
N ARG A 121 -1.89 -9.07 4.00
CA ARG A 121 -2.43 -9.57 2.75
C ARG A 121 -3.56 -10.54 3.00
N LEU A 122 -4.66 -10.35 2.27
CA LEU A 122 -5.72 -11.34 2.15
C LEU A 122 -5.22 -12.59 1.42
N ALA A 123 -5.57 -13.77 1.94
CA ALA A 123 -5.25 -15.06 1.33
C ALA A 123 -5.88 -15.22 -0.06
N SER A 124 -7.10 -14.71 -0.23
CA SER A 124 -7.80 -14.66 -1.52
C SER A 124 -7.44 -13.36 -2.24
N GLY A 125 -6.27 -13.32 -2.88
CA GLY A 125 -5.94 -12.28 -3.85
C GLY A 125 -6.95 -12.34 -4.98
N SER A 126 -8.01 -11.54 -4.91
CA SER A 126 -8.96 -11.43 -6.00
C SER A 126 -8.31 -10.69 -7.16
N ASP A 127 -8.70 -11.03 -8.39
CA ASP A 127 -8.15 -10.37 -9.57
C ASP A 127 -8.43 -8.85 -9.63
N THR A 128 -9.32 -8.38 -8.75
CA THR A 128 -9.72 -6.98 -8.58
C THR A 128 -9.00 -6.27 -7.44
N SER A 129 -7.96 -6.86 -6.83
CA SER A 129 -7.22 -6.22 -5.73
C SER A 129 -5.71 -6.34 -5.88
N LEU A 130 -5.00 -5.25 -5.61
CA LEU A 130 -3.55 -5.19 -5.47
C LEU A 130 -3.24 -4.70 -4.05
N GLN A 131 -2.32 -5.38 -3.36
CA GLN A 131 -2.10 -5.21 -1.92
C GLN A 131 -0.65 -4.84 -1.63
N PHE A 132 -0.44 -3.89 -0.74
CA PHE A 132 0.88 -3.49 -0.26
C PHE A 132 1.43 -4.46 0.77
N GLY A 133 0.56 -5.07 1.58
CA GLY A 133 0.93 -6.07 2.57
C GLY A 133 1.51 -7.32 1.92
N VAL A 134 2.63 -7.78 2.47
CA VAL A 134 3.32 -9.02 2.08
C VAL A 134 3.13 -10.15 3.12
N VAL A 135 2.66 -9.81 4.32
CA VAL A 135 2.40 -10.75 5.42
C VAL A 135 0.96 -11.26 5.33
N PRO A 136 0.71 -12.58 5.24
CA PRO A 136 -0.64 -13.13 5.29
C PRO A 136 -1.37 -12.75 6.56
N MET A 137 -2.69 -12.52 6.46
CA MET A 137 -3.53 -12.27 7.62
C MET A 137 -3.32 -13.29 8.75
N ASN A 138 -3.22 -12.79 9.97
CA ASN A 138 -3.03 -13.56 11.22
C ASN A 138 -1.66 -14.23 11.37
N LEU A 139 -0.74 -14.12 10.40
CA LEU A 139 0.59 -14.72 10.56
C LEU A 139 1.36 -14.06 11.70
N ALA A 140 1.32 -12.72 11.78
CA ALA A 140 1.93 -11.97 12.88
C ALA A 140 1.33 -12.37 14.24
N ASP A 141 0.00 -12.48 14.33
CA ASP A 141 -0.69 -12.89 15.55
C ASP A 141 -0.33 -14.32 15.97
N SER A 142 -0.19 -15.25 15.01
CA SER A 142 0.23 -16.63 15.27
C SER A 142 1.66 -16.71 15.82
N ILE A 143 2.61 -15.97 15.22
CA ILE A 143 3.99 -15.93 15.70
C ILE A 143 4.07 -15.26 17.08
N ALA A 144 3.36 -14.15 17.28
CA ALA A 144 3.28 -13.49 18.56
C ALA A 144 2.68 -14.40 19.65
N SER A 145 1.67 -15.20 19.31
CA SER A 145 1.10 -16.21 20.22
C SER A 145 2.16 -17.23 20.64
N LYS A 146 2.94 -17.74 19.68
CA LYS A 146 4.03 -18.68 19.97
C LYS A 146 5.11 -18.06 20.86
N LEU A 147 5.50 -16.81 20.62
CA LEU A 147 6.47 -16.10 21.47
C LEU A 147 5.94 -15.91 22.91
N ARG A 148 4.63 -15.66 23.08
CA ARG A 148 3.99 -15.61 24.41
C ARG A 148 4.08 -16.96 25.12
N THR A 149 3.74 -18.04 24.43
CA THR A 149 3.71 -19.40 25.00
C THR A 149 5.10 -19.93 25.32
N ASP A 150 6.07 -19.74 24.42
CA ASP A 150 7.37 -20.41 24.53
C ASP A 150 8.42 -19.57 25.27
N ALA A 151 8.41 -18.25 25.07
CA ALA A 151 9.39 -17.33 25.66
C ALA A 151 8.83 -16.50 26.83
N GLY A 152 7.56 -16.71 27.20
CA GLY A 152 6.92 -16.01 28.33
C GLY A 152 6.76 -14.50 28.15
N LEU A 153 6.93 -13.98 26.93
CA LEU A 153 6.87 -12.55 26.63
C LEU A 153 5.43 -12.05 26.47
N ARG A 154 5.11 -10.86 26.95
CA ARG A 154 3.89 -10.12 26.57
C ARG A 154 4.11 -9.49 25.20
N VAL A 155 3.85 -10.24 24.14
CA VAL A 155 4.02 -9.73 22.77
C VAL A 155 2.73 -9.05 22.29
N THR A 156 2.82 -7.92 21.60
CA THR A 156 1.73 -7.39 20.75
C THR A 156 2.07 -7.58 19.28
N ALA A 157 1.06 -7.68 18.43
CA ALA A 157 1.23 -7.81 16.98
C ALA A 157 0.50 -6.68 16.24
N THR A 158 0.20 -6.92 14.97
CA THR A 158 -0.68 -6.23 14.01
C THR A 158 -1.42 -4.98 14.50
N SER A 159 -2.23 -5.07 15.55
CA SER A 159 -2.99 -3.93 16.10
C SER A 159 -2.14 -2.76 16.62
N ALA A 160 -0.87 -2.98 16.96
CA ALA A 160 0.03 -1.95 17.48
C ALA A 160 0.75 -1.15 16.38
N CYS A 161 0.84 -1.67 15.14
CA CYS A 161 1.70 -1.09 14.08
C CYS A 161 0.95 -0.82 12.77
N TRP A 162 -0.36 -1.05 12.76
CA TRP A 162 -1.26 -1.04 11.58
C TRP A 162 -1.31 0.25 10.76
N ILE A 163 -1.05 1.42 11.34
CA ILE A 163 -1.26 2.70 10.64
C ILE A 163 0.02 3.34 10.12
N ASP A 164 1.09 3.39 10.90
CA ASP A 164 2.31 4.06 10.44
C ASP A 164 3.43 3.08 10.13
N TYR A 165 3.22 1.80 10.46
CA TYR A 165 4.30 0.84 10.64
C TYR A 165 5.35 1.32 11.66
N GLU A 166 5.08 2.43 12.37
CA GLU A 166 5.87 2.92 13.47
C GLU A 166 5.65 2.02 14.67
N GLN A 167 6.76 1.54 15.18
CA GLN A 167 6.78 0.44 16.12
C GLN A 167 6.81 1.03 17.53
N LYS A 168 5.67 1.60 17.95
CA LYS A 168 5.52 2.16 19.30
C LYS A 168 5.13 1.04 20.25
N LEU A 169 6.11 0.54 21.00
CA LEU A 169 5.87 -0.45 22.05
C LEU A 169 5.37 0.26 23.31
N SER A 170 4.16 -0.07 23.76
CA SER A 170 3.66 0.36 25.07
C SER A 170 4.33 -0.45 26.19
N ASP A 171 4.57 0.17 27.35
CA ASP A 171 5.13 -0.47 28.56
C ASP A 171 4.35 -1.72 29.06
N LYS A 172 3.12 -1.91 28.56
CA LYS A 172 2.30 -3.10 28.83
C LYS A 172 2.78 -4.36 28.11
N TYR A 173 3.68 -4.21 27.14
CA TYR A 173 4.21 -5.29 26.32
C TYR A 173 5.74 -5.36 26.45
N ASP A 174 6.26 -6.57 26.40
CA ASP A 174 7.69 -6.83 26.39
C ASP A 174 8.26 -6.82 24.97
N ALA A 175 7.40 -7.02 23.97
CA ALA A 175 7.78 -6.96 22.57
C ALA A 175 6.61 -6.60 21.64
N ALA A 176 6.93 -6.08 20.45
CA ALA A 176 6.01 -5.91 19.34
C ALA A 176 6.53 -6.62 18.09
N LEU A 177 5.67 -7.38 17.43
CA LEU A 177 5.93 -7.96 16.12
C LEU A 177 5.13 -7.20 15.06
N CYS A 178 5.83 -6.38 14.28
CA CYS A 178 5.21 -5.51 13.29
C CYS A 178 5.59 -5.95 11.87
N PRO A 179 4.66 -5.98 10.91
CA PRO A 179 5.03 -5.98 9.49
C PRO A 179 5.98 -4.81 9.19
N THR A 180 6.89 -5.00 8.23
CA THR A 180 7.80 -3.96 7.77
C THR A 180 7.31 -3.40 6.44
N LEU A 181 7.56 -2.11 6.21
CA LEU A 181 7.51 -1.53 4.87
C LEU A 181 8.91 -1.50 4.31
N HIS A 182 9.08 -2.04 3.10
CA HIS A 182 10.33 -1.87 2.37
C HIS A 182 10.38 -0.45 1.80
N VAL A 183 11.17 0.45 2.40
CA VAL A 183 11.34 1.81 1.89
C VAL A 183 12.46 1.81 0.85
N ASP A 184 12.16 2.26 -0.35
CA ASP A 184 13.18 2.52 -1.38
C ASP A 184 13.83 3.87 -1.10
N SER A 185 15.06 3.85 -0.57
CA SER A 185 15.78 5.04 -0.14
C SER A 185 16.12 5.99 -1.30
N THR A 186 16.42 5.45 -2.49
CA THR A 186 16.65 6.27 -3.68
C THR A 186 15.40 7.06 -4.02
N ARG A 187 14.25 6.38 -4.09
CA ARG A 187 12.97 7.05 -4.39
C ARG A 187 12.52 7.99 -3.29
N TRP A 188 12.79 7.65 -2.04
CA TRP A 188 12.53 8.54 -0.91
C TRP A 188 13.26 9.87 -1.11
N ASN A 189 14.55 9.81 -1.43
CA ASN A 189 15.40 11.00 -1.64
C ASN A 189 14.98 11.84 -2.85
N GLU A 190 14.35 11.22 -3.86
CA GLU A 190 13.78 11.93 -5.01
C GLU A 190 12.48 12.69 -4.65
N ILE A 191 11.60 12.08 -3.84
CA ILE A 191 10.26 12.62 -3.57
C ILE A 191 10.26 13.60 -2.39
N ALA A 192 11.05 13.33 -1.36
CA ALA A 192 11.03 14.07 -0.10
C ALA A 192 11.29 15.59 -0.27
N PRO A 193 12.24 16.05 -1.11
CA PRO A 193 12.45 17.48 -1.32
C PRO A 193 11.23 18.17 -1.94
N THR A 194 10.60 17.56 -2.95
CA THR A 194 9.41 18.12 -3.60
C THR A 194 8.22 18.17 -2.65
N TYR A 195 8.01 17.11 -1.85
CA TYR A 195 6.99 17.10 -0.81
C TYR A 195 7.21 18.23 0.21
N THR A 196 8.44 18.35 0.71
CA THR A 196 8.80 19.36 1.71
C THR A 196 8.60 20.77 1.17
N ALA A 197 8.98 21.02 -0.09
CA ALA A 197 8.74 22.30 -0.74
C ALA A 197 7.25 22.62 -0.89
N ALA A 198 6.43 21.63 -1.27
CA ALA A 198 5.00 21.79 -1.54
C ALA A 198 4.16 22.00 -0.27
N TYR A 199 4.47 21.27 0.82
CA TYR A 199 3.62 21.23 2.02
C TYR A 199 4.27 21.85 3.25
N ARG A 200 5.55 22.27 3.17
CA ARG A 200 6.31 22.82 4.30
C ARG A 200 6.36 21.88 5.52
N LYS A 201 6.32 20.58 5.27
CA LYS A 201 6.35 19.49 6.25
C LYS A 201 7.34 18.41 5.78
N PRO A 202 8.01 17.69 6.69
CA PRO A 202 8.87 16.57 6.31
C PRO A 202 8.06 15.47 5.60
N PHE A 203 8.70 14.74 4.70
CA PHE A 203 8.10 13.56 4.09
C PHE A 203 8.11 12.41 5.10
N THR A 204 6.95 11.88 5.43
CA THR A 204 6.74 10.84 6.45
C THR A 204 6.35 9.51 5.80
N ILE A 205 6.34 8.43 6.59
CA ILE A 205 5.84 7.13 6.11
C ILE A 205 4.36 7.23 5.72
N ALA A 206 3.54 7.98 6.48
CA ALA A 206 2.13 8.21 6.15
C ALA A 206 1.97 8.89 4.78
N ALA A 207 2.76 9.94 4.52
CA ALA A 207 2.80 10.59 3.21
C ALA A 207 3.31 9.65 2.10
N ALA A 208 4.34 8.84 2.38
CA ALA A 208 4.88 7.87 1.45
C ALA A 208 3.85 6.78 1.07
N ARG A 209 3.07 6.28 2.04
CA ARG A 209 1.95 5.36 1.78
C ARG A 209 0.89 6.00 0.89
N GLY A 210 0.50 7.24 1.19
CA GLY A 210 -0.39 8.04 0.34
C GLY A 210 0.11 8.16 -1.09
N HIS A 211 1.36 8.58 -1.25
CA HIS A 211 2.01 8.76 -2.54
C HIS A 211 2.08 7.47 -3.34
N ALA A 212 2.57 6.38 -2.73
CA ALA A 212 2.71 5.09 -3.36
C ALA A 212 1.36 4.50 -3.80
N ALA A 213 0.32 4.59 -2.96
CA ALA A 213 -1.00 4.09 -3.30
C ALA A 213 -1.61 4.83 -4.48
N MET A 214 -1.41 6.16 -4.55
CA MET A 214 -1.84 6.95 -5.69
C MET A 214 -1.04 6.61 -6.96
N GLN A 215 0.27 6.33 -6.87
CA GLN A 215 1.04 5.87 -8.04
C GLN A 215 0.46 4.59 -8.65
N VAL A 216 0.02 3.64 -7.82
CA VAL A 216 -0.64 2.41 -8.29
C VAL A 216 -2.00 2.73 -8.92
N ALA A 217 -2.81 3.59 -8.30
CA ALA A 217 -4.10 3.98 -8.86
C ALA A 217 -3.94 4.71 -10.21
N LEU A 218 -2.96 5.61 -10.33
CA LEU A 218 -2.66 6.32 -11.58
C LEU A 218 -2.14 5.38 -12.68
N ALA A 219 -1.33 4.38 -12.33
CA ALA A 219 -0.95 3.31 -13.24
C ALA A 219 -2.17 2.50 -13.71
N THR A 220 -3.11 2.23 -12.80
CA THR A 220 -4.38 1.56 -13.10
C THR A 220 -5.23 2.39 -14.06
N ILE A 221 -5.41 3.69 -13.80
CA ILE A 221 -6.11 4.62 -14.69
C ILE A 221 -5.47 4.64 -16.08
N LYS A 222 -4.14 4.68 -16.17
CA LYS A 222 -3.44 4.64 -17.46
C LYS A 222 -3.81 3.38 -18.26
N GLN A 223 -3.89 2.23 -17.60
CA GLN A 223 -4.27 0.98 -18.25
C GLN A 223 -5.75 0.93 -18.64
N LEU A 224 -6.65 1.46 -17.79
CA LEU A 224 -8.07 1.60 -18.14
C LEU A 224 -8.27 2.48 -19.39
N ARG A 225 -7.56 3.62 -19.45
CA ARG A 225 -7.58 4.51 -20.63
C ARG A 225 -7.00 3.86 -21.88
N ALA A 226 -6.08 2.90 -21.72
CA ALA A 226 -5.56 2.10 -22.81
C ALA A 226 -6.49 0.94 -23.23
N GLY A 227 -7.67 0.80 -22.61
CA GLY A 227 -8.68 -0.20 -22.96
C GLY A 227 -8.67 -1.47 -22.11
N SER A 228 -7.88 -1.51 -21.03
CA SER A 228 -7.92 -2.64 -20.09
C SER A 228 -9.27 -2.73 -19.39
N ARG A 229 -9.74 -3.95 -19.11
CA ARG A 229 -11.03 -4.17 -18.42
C ARG A 229 -10.87 -3.95 -16.92
N PRO A 230 -11.82 -3.28 -16.23
CA PRO A 230 -11.75 -3.09 -14.77
C PRO A 230 -11.54 -4.38 -13.99
N ALA A 231 -12.18 -5.48 -14.38
CA ALA A 231 -12.03 -6.77 -13.70
C ALA A 231 -10.61 -7.37 -13.78
N THR A 232 -9.76 -6.92 -14.71
CA THR A 232 -8.43 -7.49 -14.95
C THR A 232 -7.30 -6.47 -14.93
N VAL A 233 -7.62 -5.18 -14.84
CA VAL A 233 -6.64 -4.11 -15.06
C VAL A 233 -5.44 -4.18 -14.10
N LEU A 234 -5.64 -4.64 -12.87
CA LEU A 234 -4.54 -4.77 -11.91
C LEU A 234 -3.55 -5.88 -12.31
N ARG A 235 -4.01 -6.91 -13.00
CA ARG A 235 -3.14 -7.92 -13.63
C ARG A 235 -2.34 -7.31 -14.78
N ASP A 236 -2.96 -6.41 -15.54
CA ASP A 236 -2.34 -5.75 -16.69
C ASP A 236 -1.30 -4.71 -16.25
N VAL A 237 -1.51 -4.08 -15.08
CA VAL A 237 -0.50 -3.25 -14.40
C VAL A 237 0.74 -4.07 -14.01
N LYS A 238 0.58 -5.36 -13.65
CA LYS A 238 1.62 -6.32 -13.22
C LYS A 238 2.42 -5.91 -11.98
N GLU A 239 3.18 -4.83 -12.09
CA GLU A 239 4.01 -4.26 -11.03
C GLU A 239 4.06 -2.73 -11.12
N VAL A 240 4.18 -2.08 -9.97
CA VAL A 240 4.43 -0.65 -9.87
C VAL A 240 5.59 -0.45 -8.90
N ASN A 241 6.67 0.16 -9.38
CA ASN A 241 7.70 0.65 -8.47
C ASN A 241 7.15 1.89 -7.76
N THR A 242 7.26 1.93 -6.44
CA THR A 242 6.82 3.03 -5.58
C THR A 242 7.92 3.37 -4.58
N VAL A 243 7.72 4.43 -3.79
CA VAL A 243 8.61 4.75 -2.66
C VAL A 243 8.61 3.69 -1.55
N LEU A 244 7.58 2.84 -1.51
CA LEU A 244 7.49 1.69 -0.60
C LEU A 244 7.92 0.40 -1.30
N GLY A 245 8.89 0.52 -2.20
CA GLY A 245 9.37 -0.58 -3.01
C GLY A 245 8.37 -0.98 -4.09
N ARG A 246 8.52 -2.21 -4.56
CA ARG A 246 7.77 -2.73 -5.70
C ARG A 246 6.48 -3.37 -5.22
N VAL A 247 5.36 -2.93 -5.78
CA VAL A 247 4.04 -3.50 -5.50
C VAL A 247 3.60 -4.34 -6.69
N ARG A 248 3.38 -5.64 -6.46
CA ARG A 248 3.05 -6.61 -7.51
C ARG A 248 1.61 -7.08 -7.38
N TYR A 249 1.02 -7.46 -8.52
CA TYR A 249 -0.33 -8.02 -8.56
C TYR A 249 -0.45 -9.35 -7.81
N ARG A 250 0.57 -10.20 -7.89
CA ARG A 250 0.71 -11.42 -7.10
C ARG A 250 2.17 -11.54 -6.65
N ASP A 251 2.34 -11.91 -5.39
CA ASP A 251 3.62 -12.37 -4.82
C ASP A 251 3.40 -13.72 -4.16
N ASP A 252 4.35 -14.64 -4.38
CA ASP A 252 4.16 -16.05 -4.06
C ASP A 252 5.03 -16.54 -2.88
N ALA A 253 5.79 -15.65 -2.23
CA ALA A 253 6.50 -15.95 -0.99
C ALA A 253 6.53 -14.75 -0.04
N VAL A 254 6.38 -15.01 1.26
CA VAL A 254 6.56 -14.01 2.32
C VAL A 254 8.07 -13.81 2.51
N PRO A 255 8.62 -12.59 2.35
CA PRO A 255 10.04 -12.35 2.59
C PRO A 255 10.47 -12.72 4.02
N ASP A 256 11.71 -13.16 4.19
CA ASP A 256 12.25 -13.51 5.52
C ASP A 256 12.28 -12.32 6.49
N ASP A 257 12.31 -11.10 5.95
CA ASP A 257 12.32 -9.82 6.67
C ASP A 257 10.96 -9.08 6.66
N ALA A 258 9.88 -9.78 6.31
CA ALA A 258 8.53 -9.21 6.21
C ALA A 258 7.98 -8.65 7.52
N MET A 259 8.56 -9.03 8.66
CA MET A 259 8.23 -8.51 9.98
C MET A 259 9.49 -8.19 10.78
N GLN A 260 9.34 -7.33 11.78
CA GLN A 260 10.38 -6.99 12.73
C GLN A 260 9.84 -7.18 14.15
N LEU A 261 10.59 -7.96 14.93
CA LEU A 261 10.39 -8.10 16.36
C LEU A 261 11.23 -7.04 17.07
N ILE A 262 10.55 -6.21 17.87
CA ILE A 262 11.18 -5.22 18.75
C ILE A 262 10.93 -5.61 20.18
N LEU A 263 12.00 -5.63 20.95
CA LEU A 263 11.97 -5.85 22.39
C LEU A 263 11.91 -4.53 23.14
N SER A 264 11.27 -4.54 24.30
CA SER A 264 11.31 -3.44 25.26
C SER A 264 12.75 -3.19 25.72
N ALA A 265 13.08 -1.92 25.96
CA ALA A 265 14.32 -1.56 26.63
C ALA A 265 14.40 -2.13 28.06
N HIS A 266 13.23 -2.35 28.68
CA HIS A 266 13.11 -2.92 30.02
C HIS A 266 12.47 -4.31 29.93
N MET A 267 13.32 -5.32 29.78
CA MET A 267 12.88 -6.71 29.72
C MET A 267 12.52 -7.25 31.11
N PRO A 268 11.46 -8.07 31.23
CA PRO A 268 11.14 -8.73 32.49
C PRO A 268 12.21 -9.76 32.86
N ARG A 269 12.28 -10.11 34.15
CA ARG A 269 13.02 -11.31 34.56
C ARG A 269 12.24 -12.54 34.12
N LEU A 270 12.79 -13.27 33.15
CA LEU A 270 12.25 -14.53 32.68
C LEU A 270 12.75 -15.71 33.52
N PRO A 271 11.94 -16.75 33.75
CA PRO A 271 12.45 -18.01 34.28
C PRO A 271 13.46 -18.65 33.32
N ALA A 272 14.29 -19.56 33.83
CA ALA A 272 15.46 -20.07 33.11
C ALA A 272 15.12 -20.71 31.76
N ARG A 273 13.97 -21.38 31.66
CA ARG A 273 13.51 -22.04 30.43
C ARG A 273 13.14 -21.00 29.37
N GLU A 274 12.31 -20.03 29.72
CA GLU A 274 11.83 -18.97 28.84
C GLU A 274 13.00 -18.05 28.42
N ALA A 275 13.94 -17.79 29.32
CA ALA A 275 15.18 -17.07 29.01
C ALA A 275 16.02 -17.81 27.95
N ALA A 276 16.13 -19.14 28.05
CA ALA A 276 16.83 -19.95 27.06
C ALA A 276 16.11 -19.95 25.69
N VAL A 277 14.78 -19.97 25.67
CA VAL A 277 14.01 -19.84 24.42
C VAL A 277 14.20 -18.46 23.80
N LEU A 278 14.17 -17.38 24.59
CA LEU A 278 14.44 -16.04 24.08
C LEU A 278 15.85 -15.96 23.49
N ASP A 279 16.86 -16.49 24.17
CA ASP A 279 18.23 -16.54 23.67
C ASP A 279 18.34 -17.33 22.35
N GLU A 280 17.61 -18.45 22.22
CA GLU A 280 17.49 -19.20 20.96
C GLU A 280 16.88 -18.35 19.85
N VAL A 281 15.79 -17.62 20.12
CA VAL A 281 15.16 -16.70 19.16
C VAL A 281 16.19 -15.66 18.71
N MET A 282 16.84 -14.96 19.66
CA MET A 282 17.82 -13.92 19.36
C MET A 282 18.96 -14.44 18.48
N LYS A 283 19.54 -15.58 18.84
CA LYS A 283 20.66 -16.20 18.11
C LYS A 283 20.24 -16.68 16.73
N SER A 284 19.09 -17.34 16.60
CA SER A 284 18.57 -17.79 15.30
C SER A 284 18.35 -16.64 14.31
N LYS A 285 18.17 -15.42 14.83
CA LYS A 285 17.98 -14.17 14.07
C LYS A 285 19.23 -13.30 13.96
N GLY A 286 20.39 -13.83 14.33
CA GLY A 286 21.69 -13.16 14.13
C GLY A 286 22.16 -12.29 15.30
N CYS A 287 21.39 -12.19 16.40
CA CYS A 287 21.74 -11.35 17.53
C CYS A 287 22.59 -12.11 18.58
N GLY A 288 23.57 -11.42 19.17
CA GLY A 288 24.39 -11.97 20.26
C GLY A 288 25.42 -13.01 19.83
N CYS A 289 25.73 -13.10 18.54
CA CYS A 289 26.73 -14.01 17.99
C CYS A 289 28.11 -13.35 17.91
N ALA A 290 29.16 -14.15 18.07
CA ALA A 290 30.55 -13.66 18.01
C ALA A 290 30.93 -13.13 16.61
N LYS A 291 30.37 -13.71 15.54
CA LYS A 291 30.49 -13.27 14.15
C LYS A 291 29.20 -13.55 13.37
N THR A 292 28.93 -12.74 12.34
CA THR A 292 27.86 -12.98 11.35
C THR A 292 28.06 -14.34 10.68
N GLY A 293 27.09 -15.25 10.80
CA GLY A 293 27.12 -16.59 10.19
C GLY A 293 27.47 -17.75 11.14
N GLU A 294 27.95 -17.48 12.36
CA GLU A 294 28.29 -18.52 13.37
C GLU A 294 27.14 -18.76 14.39
N CYS A 295 25.96 -18.20 14.15
CA CYS A 295 24.84 -18.33 15.06
C CYS A 295 24.22 -19.75 15.00
N PRO A 296 23.89 -20.36 16.15
CA PRO A 296 23.08 -21.57 16.21
C PRO A 296 21.78 -21.39 15.42
N GLN A 297 21.51 -22.32 14.51
CA GLN A 297 20.27 -22.33 13.73
C GLN A 297 19.17 -23.04 14.53
N SER A 298 18.06 -22.35 14.75
CA SER A 298 16.85 -22.97 15.29
C SER A 298 15.98 -23.42 14.12
N LYS A 299 15.66 -24.72 14.04
CA LYS A 299 14.67 -25.21 13.07
C LYS A 299 13.30 -24.54 13.24
N THR A 300 13.00 -24.07 14.45
CA THR A 300 11.70 -23.50 14.80
C THR A 300 11.61 -22.01 14.46
N TRP A 301 12.65 -21.24 14.77
CA TRP A 301 12.61 -19.78 14.70
C TRP A 301 13.31 -19.21 13.46
N SER A 302 14.36 -19.88 12.94
CA SER A 302 15.11 -19.38 11.78
C SER A 302 14.21 -19.18 10.56
N SER A 303 13.27 -20.10 10.30
CA SER A 303 12.40 -20.09 9.12
C SER A 303 11.18 -19.17 9.23
N MET A 304 10.96 -18.51 10.37
CA MET A 304 9.84 -17.58 10.50
C MET A 304 10.19 -16.24 9.85
N PRO A 305 9.25 -15.57 9.15
CA PRO A 305 9.54 -14.38 8.35
C PRO A 305 9.60 -13.10 9.20
N PHE A 306 10.47 -13.07 10.19
CA PHE A 306 10.78 -11.88 10.96
C PHE A 306 12.27 -11.75 11.26
N VAL A 307 12.71 -10.50 11.36
CA VAL A 307 14.02 -10.12 11.88
C VAL A 307 13.91 -9.58 13.30
N VAL A 308 15.01 -9.59 14.03
CA VAL A 308 15.10 -8.96 15.36
C VAL A 308 15.99 -7.74 15.26
N GLN A 309 15.55 -6.63 15.84
CA GLN A 309 16.45 -5.50 16.03
C GLN A 309 17.44 -5.83 17.15
N CYS A 310 18.62 -6.33 16.78
CA CYS A 310 19.67 -6.56 17.77
C CYS A 310 20.02 -5.25 18.45
N ALA A 311 20.16 -5.26 19.78
CA ALA A 311 20.74 -4.13 20.48
C ALA A 311 22.11 -3.84 19.85
N LYS A 312 22.33 -2.63 19.34
CA LYS A 312 23.68 -2.22 18.95
C LYS A 312 24.55 -2.35 20.20
N PRO A 313 25.73 -2.97 20.13
CA PRO A 313 26.67 -2.90 21.24
C PRO A 313 26.89 -1.41 21.56
N LYS A 314 26.71 -1.05 22.84
CA LYS A 314 27.07 0.28 23.33
C LYS A 314 28.58 0.49 23.21
#